data_AF-A0A4P9YBK6-F1
#
_entry.id   AF-A0A4P9YBK6-F1
#
_cell.length_a   1.000
_cell.length_b   1.000
_cell.length_c   1.000
_cell.angle_alpha   90.00
_cell.angle_beta   90.00
_cell.angle_gamma   90.00
#
_symmetry.space_group_name_H-M   'P 1'
#
loop_
_entity.id
_entity.type
_entity.pdbx_description
1 polymer ?
#
loop_
_entity_poly.entity_id
_entity_poly.type
_entity_poly.pdbx_seq_one_letter_code
_entity_poly.pdbx_strand_id
1 'polypeptide(L)'
;IWYFFKCLYWYFAALQLKHGYPKFKSSFFIINQYNLINRIANIVYRSIPFIFEIRSIIDWAVTDTCLDFYNWLKFEDIYVNVFNVKCSLTAIKNYPRKFGTIQPKANKWLLCGLMIVGLIFLIWFPLLFLSIPGTTQPNPISSLKVTLRIGGFEPLFDQATDTTNETGIEAINDMEYKFLKENFNLPSFAGKNNIQKVSFSSFSSSNWEINPKSKVQLIDTLRDLAKNNRTSPLVADWSVLHPSATIVSSSGSTTANITSKLNSLADLLNSSESYAQTEIPALLPLLLRSYPTGKLESIPQTSQGTNKNTYTLLKQTSESVTWFEINQRISNFNNTNDKFVVFVYSDNIAAISAISSYGVIGLYVAVVFTFGRFLRMIVTGMSFRIVYEDIPNIDPILEMCEITGKSIFLD
;
A
#
# COMPACT_ATOMS: atom_id res chain seq x y z
N ILE A 1 -3.97 24.21 -16.55
CA ILE A 1 -2.68 24.80 -16.10
C ILE A 1 -1.53 24.51 -17.07
N TRP A 2 -1.26 23.25 -17.43
CA TRP A 2 -0.16 22.88 -18.34
C TRP A 2 -0.25 23.56 -19.71
N TYR A 3 -1.43 23.55 -20.33
CA TYR A 3 -1.66 24.19 -21.63
C TYR A 3 -1.36 25.70 -21.61
N PHE A 4 -1.69 26.39 -20.53
CA PHE A 4 -1.40 27.81 -20.36
C PHE A 4 0.11 28.11 -20.39
N PHE A 5 0.93 27.32 -19.68
CA PHE A 5 2.38 27.47 -19.71
C PHE A 5 2.98 27.16 -21.10
N LYS A 6 2.38 26.22 -21.86
CA LYS A 6 2.80 25.95 -23.24
C LYS A 6 2.49 27.12 -24.17
N CYS A 7 1.32 27.75 -24.04
CA CYS A 7 1.00 28.96 -24.80
C CYS A 7 1.98 30.11 -24.49
N LEU A 8 2.34 30.31 -23.22
CA LEU A 8 3.32 31.31 -22.80
C LEU A 8 4.72 31.01 -23.36
N TYR A 9 5.14 29.74 -23.37
CA TYR A 9 6.38 29.30 -24.02
C TYR A 9 6.38 29.62 -25.52
N TRP A 10 5.33 29.26 -26.26
CA TRP A 10 5.23 29.55 -27.69
C TRP A 10 5.20 31.05 -27.99
N TYR A 11 4.55 31.84 -27.13
CA TYR A 11 4.57 33.29 -27.22
C TYR A 11 5.99 33.85 -27.11
N PHE A 12 6.76 33.45 -26.10
CA PHE A 12 8.15 33.89 -25.95
C PHE A 12 9.07 33.37 -27.07
N ALA A 13 8.86 32.14 -27.55
CA ALA A 13 9.60 31.60 -28.68
C ALA A 13 9.33 32.41 -29.97
N ALA A 14 8.07 32.76 -30.23
CA ALA A 14 7.70 33.61 -31.37
C ALA A 14 8.27 35.02 -31.24
N LEU A 15 8.29 35.59 -30.02
CA LEU A 15 8.95 36.87 -29.77
C LEU A 15 10.46 36.82 -30.03
N GLN A 16 11.13 35.73 -29.64
CA GLN A 16 12.55 35.52 -29.90
C GLN A 16 12.83 35.42 -31.41
N LEU A 17 12.02 34.65 -32.15
CA LEU A 17 12.15 34.54 -33.61
C LEU A 17 11.90 35.88 -34.32
N LYS A 18 10.95 36.69 -33.83
CA LYS A 18 10.63 38.02 -34.38
C LYS A 18 11.79 39.02 -34.22
N HIS A 19 12.45 39.04 -33.06
CA HIS A 19 13.53 39.99 -32.76
C HIS A 19 14.92 39.47 -33.15
N GLY A 20 15.06 38.18 -33.45
CA GLY A 20 16.31 37.55 -33.83
C GLY A 20 17.23 37.22 -32.65
N TYR A 21 18.41 36.69 -32.96
CA TYR A 21 19.43 36.31 -31.97
C TYR A 21 20.57 37.34 -31.93
N PRO A 22 21.07 37.71 -30.74
CA PRO A 22 22.22 38.62 -30.62
C PRO A 22 23.48 37.94 -31.16
N LYS A 23 24.36 38.71 -31.81
CA LYS A 23 25.62 38.23 -32.40
C LYS A 23 26.64 37.74 -31.37
N PHE A 24 26.59 38.28 -30.15
CA PHE A 24 27.39 37.83 -29.03
C PHE A 24 26.47 37.34 -27.93
N LYS A 25 26.52 36.03 -27.64
CA LYS A 25 25.86 35.50 -26.46
C LYS A 25 26.69 35.93 -25.25
N SER A 26 26.11 36.76 -24.38
CA SER A 26 26.70 37.06 -23.07
C SER A 26 26.95 35.75 -22.33
N SER A 27 27.95 35.76 -21.44
CA SER A 27 28.14 34.73 -20.41
C SER A 27 26.80 34.30 -19.79
N PHE A 28 26.77 33.09 -19.24
CA PHE A 28 25.58 32.51 -18.63
C PHE A 28 24.82 33.54 -17.77
N PHE A 29 23.50 33.67 -18.00
CA PHE A 29 22.66 34.72 -17.42
C PHE A 29 22.85 34.93 -15.92
N ILE A 30 23.03 33.84 -15.15
CA ILE A 30 23.21 33.88 -13.70
C ILE A 30 24.56 34.50 -13.30
N ILE A 31 25.59 34.36 -14.12
CA ILE A 31 26.99 34.76 -13.85
C ILE A 31 27.29 36.20 -14.32
N ASN A 32 26.33 36.90 -14.92
CA ASN A 32 26.54 38.23 -15.49
C ASN A 32 26.75 39.37 -14.46
N GLN A 33 26.38 39.18 -13.19
CA GLN A 33 26.55 40.20 -12.15
C GLN A 33 27.11 39.60 -10.86
N TYR A 34 28.00 40.34 -10.20
CA TYR A 34 28.68 39.92 -8.97
C TYR A 34 27.90 40.30 -7.71
N ASN A 35 26.65 39.85 -7.62
CA ASN A 35 25.72 40.15 -6.53
C ASN A 35 25.41 38.92 -5.67
N LEU A 36 24.94 39.14 -4.43
CA LEU A 36 24.51 38.05 -3.54
C LEU A 36 23.37 37.21 -4.14
N ILE A 37 22.42 37.86 -4.82
CA ILE A 37 21.29 37.19 -5.48
C ILE A 37 21.80 36.24 -6.56
N ASN A 38 22.74 36.70 -7.40
CA ASN A 38 23.33 35.88 -8.45
C ASN A 38 24.16 34.73 -7.88
N ARG A 39 24.87 34.95 -6.76
CA ARG A 39 25.54 33.86 -6.03
C ARG A 39 24.55 32.82 -5.52
N ILE A 40 23.44 33.23 -4.91
CA ILE A 40 22.39 32.31 -4.44
C ILE A 40 21.76 31.58 -5.62
N ALA A 41 21.42 32.27 -6.70
CA ALA A 41 20.88 31.68 -7.91
C ALA A 41 21.84 30.65 -8.54
N ASN A 42 23.14 30.91 -8.52
CA ASN A 42 24.17 29.96 -8.98
C ASN A 42 24.24 28.72 -8.09
N ILE A 43 24.18 28.89 -6.76
CA ILE A 43 24.12 27.79 -5.80
C ILE A 43 22.86 26.93 -6.03
N VAL A 44 21.69 27.58 -6.18
CA VAL A 44 20.41 26.88 -6.44
C VAL A 44 20.47 26.14 -7.77
N TYR A 45 20.92 26.79 -8.84
CA TYR A 45 21.09 26.19 -10.16
C TYR A 45 21.94 24.91 -10.11
N ARG A 46 23.09 24.94 -9.43
CA ARG A 46 23.97 23.77 -9.27
C ARG A 46 23.45 22.72 -8.29
N SER A 47 22.52 23.08 -7.42
CA SER A 47 21.89 22.13 -6.48
C SER A 47 20.83 21.27 -7.16
N ILE A 48 20.30 21.71 -8.32
CA ILE A 48 19.32 20.93 -9.06
C ILE A 48 20.04 19.81 -9.81
N PRO A 49 19.71 18.53 -9.57
CA PRO A 49 20.37 17.41 -10.21
C PRO A 49 20.27 17.46 -11.74
N PHE A 50 21.34 17.07 -12.43
CA PHE A 50 21.43 16.89 -13.89
C PHE A 50 21.33 18.16 -14.74
N ILE A 51 20.86 19.30 -14.20
CA ILE A 51 20.74 20.53 -14.97
C ILE A 51 22.11 21.04 -15.42
N PHE A 52 23.07 21.08 -14.49
CA PHE A 52 24.43 21.51 -14.79
C PHE A 52 25.07 20.58 -15.82
N GLU A 53 25.00 19.27 -15.58
CA GLU A 53 25.62 18.24 -16.41
C GLU A 53 25.08 18.25 -17.83
N ILE A 54 23.75 18.25 -18.00
CA ILE A 54 23.11 18.27 -19.32
C ILE A 54 23.49 19.55 -20.06
N ARG A 55 23.48 20.69 -19.38
CA ARG A 55 23.87 21.94 -20.01
C ARG A 55 25.33 21.92 -20.46
N SER A 56 26.27 21.52 -19.60
CA SER A 56 27.69 21.48 -19.95
C SER A 56 27.96 20.57 -21.15
N ILE A 57 27.24 19.44 -21.25
CA ILE A 57 27.32 18.53 -22.40
C ILE A 57 26.78 19.19 -23.67
N ILE A 58 25.61 19.83 -23.60
CA ILE A 58 24.99 20.50 -24.77
C ILE A 58 25.84 21.69 -25.21
N ASP A 59 26.30 22.53 -24.28
CA ASP A 59 27.11 23.70 -24.58
C ASP A 59 28.44 23.26 -25.25
N TRP A 60 29.09 22.17 -24.78
CA TRP A 60 30.28 21.61 -25.44
C TRP A 60 29.99 20.99 -26.81
N ALA A 61 28.88 20.25 -26.95
CA ALA A 61 28.54 19.56 -28.19
C ALA A 61 28.13 20.51 -29.34
N VAL A 62 27.58 21.68 -29.00
CA VAL A 62 27.07 22.66 -29.98
C VAL A 62 28.09 23.78 -30.25
N THR A 63 29.03 24.02 -29.34
CA THR A 63 30.05 25.07 -29.50
C THR A 63 31.27 24.50 -30.22
N ASP A 64 31.72 25.18 -31.27
CA ASP A 64 32.99 24.87 -31.93
C ASP A 64 34.15 25.22 -30.99
N THR A 65 34.72 24.22 -30.31
CA THR A 65 35.79 24.39 -29.33
C THR A 65 36.99 23.49 -29.62
N CYS A 66 38.19 24.00 -29.35
CA CYS A 66 39.43 23.20 -29.38
C CYS A 66 39.66 22.41 -28.09
N LEU A 67 38.80 22.55 -27.07
CA LEU A 67 38.95 21.88 -25.77
C LEU A 67 38.26 20.52 -25.76
N ASP A 68 39.00 19.51 -25.29
CA ASP A 68 38.39 18.23 -24.90
C ASP A 68 37.31 18.44 -23.83
N PHE A 69 36.30 17.58 -23.84
CA PHE A 69 35.17 17.64 -22.91
C PHE A 69 35.59 17.72 -21.43
N TYR A 70 36.60 16.96 -21.00
CA TYR A 70 37.09 17.03 -19.61
C TYR A 70 37.76 18.36 -19.27
N ASN A 71 38.44 18.98 -20.23
CA ASN A 71 39.06 20.29 -20.04
C ASN A 71 38.01 21.39 -20.06
N TRP A 72 36.93 21.23 -20.84
CA TRP A 72 35.75 22.08 -20.79
C TRP A 72 35.07 22.04 -19.41
N LEU A 73 34.85 20.86 -18.84
CA LEU A 73 34.28 20.73 -17.48
C LEU A 73 35.16 21.37 -16.42
N LYS A 74 36.49 21.19 -16.52
CA LYS A 74 37.44 21.87 -15.61
C LYS A 74 37.35 23.38 -15.73
N PHE A 75 37.29 23.90 -16.95
CA PHE A 75 37.16 25.33 -17.19
C PHE A 75 35.86 25.88 -16.59
N GLU A 76 34.72 25.22 -16.80
CA GLU A 76 33.45 25.66 -16.21
C GLU A 76 33.46 25.63 -14.67
N ASP A 77 34.04 24.60 -14.05
CA ASP A 77 34.13 24.53 -12.59
C ASP A 77 35.04 25.62 -12.01
N ILE A 78 36.19 25.88 -12.65
CA ILE A 78 37.09 26.99 -12.28
C ILE A 78 36.37 28.32 -12.41
N TYR A 79 35.69 28.56 -13.53
CA TYR A 79 35.00 29.83 -13.80
C TYR A 79 33.90 30.10 -12.76
N VAL A 80 33.12 29.07 -12.41
CA VAL A 80 32.11 29.15 -11.36
C VAL A 80 32.73 29.40 -9.99
N ASN A 81 33.85 28.77 -9.67
CA ASN A 81 34.53 28.99 -8.38
C ASN A 81 35.03 30.44 -8.28
N VAL A 82 35.69 30.94 -9.33
CA VAL A 82 36.17 32.32 -9.45
C VAL A 82 35.00 33.32 -9.31
N PHE A 83 33.87 33.06 -9.96
CA PHE A 83 32.65 33.86 -9.80
C PHE A 83 32.15 33.90 -8.34
N ASN A 84 32.12 32.75 -7.65
CA ASN A 84 31.69 32.69 -6.25
C ASN A 84 32.62 33.45 -5.30
N VAL A 85 33.94 33.38 -5.54
CA VAL A 85 34.94 34.16 -4.80
C VAL A 85 34.74 35.65 -5.06
N LYS A 86 34.59 36.08 -6.33
CA LYS A 86 34.32 37.48 -6.69
C LYS A 86 33.05 38.02 -6.02
N CYS A 87 31.96 37.24 -6.00
CA CYS A 87 30.73 37.61 -5.29
C CYS A 87 30.95 37.76 -3.78
N SER A 88 31.77 36.90 -3.17
CA SER A 88 32.11 36.97 -1.75
C SER A 88 32.93 38.23 -1.42
N LEU A 89 33.94 38.52 -2.23
CA LEU A 89 34.75 39.75 -2.10
C LEU A 89 33.90 41.01 -2.28
N THR A 90 32.99 41.03 -3.26
CA THR A 90 32.05 42.14 -3.49
C THR A 90 31.11 42.31 -2.29
N ALA A 91 30.62 41.23 -1.69
CA ALA A 91 29.79 41.31 -0.48
C ALA A 91 30.56 41.88 0.72
N ILE A 92 31.83 41.50 0.89
CA ILE A 92 32.72 42.06 1.94
C ILE A 92 32.98 43.55 1.69
N LYS A 93 33.17 43.95 0.43
CA LYS A 93 33.37 45.35 0.02
C LYS A 93 32.13 46.21 0.27
N ASN A 94 30.94 45.69 -0.03
CA ASN A 94 29.68 46.41 0.13
C ASN A 94 29.23 46.50 1.61
N TYR A 95 29.61 45.51 2.43
CA TYR A 95 29.29 45.45 3.85
C TYR A 95 30.57 45.26 4.68
N PRO A 96 31.47 46.26 4.72
CA PRO A 96 32.76 46.13 5.37
C PRO A 96 32.58 46.00 6.89
N ARG A 97 33.26 45.00 7.47
CA ARG A 97 33.39 44.86 8.92
C ARG A 97 34.78 45.28 9.35
N LYS A 98 34.88 46.01 10.47
CA LYS A 98 36.18 46.31 11.08
C LYS A 98 36.81 45.01 11.59
N PHE A 99 38.06 44.76 11.21
CA PHE A 99 38.82 43.61 11.71
C PHE A 99 38.89 43.65 13.25
N GLY A 100 38.78 42.48 13.88
CA GLY A 100 38.77 42.35 15.34
C GLY A 100 37.43 42.66 16.03
N THR A 101 36.37 43.02 15.28
CA THR A 101 35.05 43.22 15.88
C THR A 101 34.29 41.92 16.12
N ILE A 102 33.54 41.89 17.23
CA ILE A 102 32.71 40.74 17.60
C ILE A 102 31.60 40.54 16.55
N GLN A 103 31.43 39.32 16.09
CA GLN A 103 30.33 38.98 15.18
C GLN A 103 28.95 39.23 15.84
N PRO A 104 27.98 39.80 15.10
CA PRO A 104 26.66 40.13 15.64
C PRO A 104 25.95 38.87 16.14
N LYS A 105 25.43 38.94 17.36
CA LYS A 105 24.72 37.83 18.02
C LYS A 105 23.55 37.34 17.16
N ALA A 106 22.80 38.24 16.52
CA ALA A 106 21.67 37.90 15.67
C ALA A 106 22.05 36.94 14.53
N ASN A 107 23.13 37.22 13.79
CA ASN A 107 23.56 36.34 12.70
C ASN A 107 24.02 34.97 13.20
N LYS A 108 24.68 34.92 14.37
CA LYS A 108 25.10 33.65 15.00
C LYS A 108 23.90 32.80 15.37
N TRP A 109 22.93 33.38 16.07
CA TRP A 109 21.71 32.69 16.48
C TRP A 109 20.86 32.26 15.29
N LEU A 110 20.76 33.09 14.25
CA LEU A 110 20.04 32.74 13.03
C LEU A 110 20.69 31.56 12.32
N LEU A 111 22.01 31.60 12.10
CA LEU A 111 22.73 30.53 11.41
C LEU A 111 22.69 29.23 12.22
N CYS A 112 22.99 29.30 13.52
CA CYS A 112 22.95 28.15 14.42
C CYS A 112 21.54 27.56 14.53
N GLY A 113 20.53 28.41 14.69
CA GLY A 113 19.12 28.00 14.74
C GLY A 113 18.68 27.30 13.47
N LEU A 114 19.01 27.84 12.29
CA LEU A 114 18.71 27.19 11.00
C LEU A 114 19.39 25.83 10.87
N MET A 115 20.66 25.69 11.28
CA MET A 115 21.37 24.41 11.24
C MET A 115 20.75 23.38 12.19
N ILE A 116 20.39 23.77 13.41
CA ILE A 116 19.75 22.88 14.40
C ILE A 116 18.36 22.45 13.91
N VAL A 117 17.54 23.39 13.43
CA VAL A 117 16.21 23.08 12.89
C VAL A 117 16.32 22.14 11.68
N GLY A 118 17.28 22.37 10.78
CA GLY A 118 17.54 21.47 9.66
C GLY A 118 17.93 20.06 10.10
N LEU A 119 18.75 19.92 11.15
CA LEU A 119 19.13 18.62 11.70
C LEU A 119 17.94 17.90 12.37
N ILE A 120 17.13 18.63 13.15
CA ILE A 120 15.91 18.09 13.76
C ILE A 120 14.95 17.62 12.67
N PHE A 121 14.74 18.44 11.63
CA PHE A 121 13.90 18.09 10.50
C PHE A 121 14.40 16.81 9.82
N LEU A 122 15.70 16.67 9.55
CA LEU A 122 16.28 15.47 8.93
C LEU A 122 16.02 14.20 9.75
N ILE A 123 16.05 14.28 11.08
CA ILE A 123 15.82 13.14 11.96
C ILE A 123 14.32 12.85 12.11
N TRP A 124 13.49 13.89 12.26
CA TRP A 124 12.07 13.73 12.61
C TRP A 124 11.15 13.61 11.39
N PHE A 125 11.46 14.26 10.29
CA PHE A 125 10.62 14.24 9.09
C PHE A 125 10.40 12.82 8.54
N PRO A 126 11.42 11.95 8.44
CA PRO A 126 11.19 10.56 8.04
C PRO A 126 10.26 9.81 9.00
N LEU A 127 10.36 10.07 10.32
CA LEU A 127 9.47 9.45 11.30
C LEU A 127 8.01 9.90 11.13
N LEU A 128 7.79 11.18 10.81
CA LEU A 128 6.46 11.69 10.51
C LEU A 128 5.86 11.03 9.27
N PHE A 129 6.65 10.87 8.21
CA PHE A 129 6.19 10.19 7.00
C PHE A 129 5.83 8.72 7.25
N LEU A 130 6.60 8.03 8.10
CA LEU A 130 6.31 6.65 8.52
C LEU A 130 5.08 6.55 9.45
N SER A 131 4.72 7.62 10.15
CA SER A 131 3.53 7.66 11.00
C SER A 131 2.22 7.86 10.23
N ILE A 132 2.28 8.21 8.95
CA ILE A 132 1.10 8.33 8.11
C ILE A 132 0.50 6.93 7.99
N PRO A 133 -0.73 6.68 8.49
CA PRO A 133 -1.36 5.37 8.35
C PRO A 133 -1.42 5.05 6.86
N GLY A 134 -0.87 3.90 6.47
CA GLY A 134 -0.88 3.46 5.09
C GLY A 134 -2.30 3.53 4.54
N THR A 135 -2.45 3.97 3.30
CA THR A 135 -3.75 3.98 2.65
C THR A 135 -4.26 2.54 2.64
N THR A 136 -5.37 2.30 3.34
CA THR A 136 -6.02 0.98 3.33
C THR A 136 -7.05 0.98 2.22
N GLN A 137 -7.10 -0.12 1.47
CA GLN A 137 -8.10 -0.33 0.45
C GLN A 137 -9.09 -1.40 0.90
N PRO A 138 -10.39 -1.23 0.62
CA PRO A 138 -11.39 -2.25 0.92
C PRO A 138 -11.10 -3.52 0.13
N ASN A 139 -11.34 -4.67 0.77
CA ASN A 139 -11.08 -5.99 0.21
C ASN A 139 -12.39 -6.78 0.03
N PRO A 140 -13.22 -6.46 -0.98
CA PRO A 140 -14.46 -7.18 -1.19
C PRO A 140 -14.21 -8.62 -1.61
N ILE A 141 -15.13 -9.51 -1.27
CA ILE A 141 -15.15 -10.90 -1.72
C ILE A 141 -15.77 -11.01 -3.11
N SER A 142 -15.24 -11.94 -3.92
CA SER A 142 -15.76 -12.30 -5.24
C SER A 142 -16.52 -13.62 -5.23
N SER A 143 -16.08 -14.56 -4.40
CA SER A 143 -16.77 -15.82 -4.18
C SER A 143 -16.63 -16.32 -2.75
N LEU A 144 -17.60 -17.10 -2.31
CA LEU A 144 -17.56 -17.88 -1.08
C LEU A 144 -18.03 -19.29 -1.39
N LYS A 145 -17.25 -20.29 -0.99
CA LYS A 145 -17.54 -21.71 -1.10
C LYS A 145 -17.64 -22.33 0.30
N VAL A 146 -18.67 -23.15 0.48
CA VAL A 146 -18.98 -23.86 1.73
C VAL A 146 -19.10 -25.34 1.42
N THR A 147 -18.39 -26.16 2.20
CA THR A 147 -18.46 -27.61 2.10
C THR A 147 -18.73 -28.21 3.48
N LEU A 148 -19.74 -29.05 3.59
CA LEU A 148 -20.11 -29.75 4.82
C LEU A 148 -19.78 -31.23 4.68
N ARG A 149 -18.93 -31.76 5.56
CA ARG A 149 -18.52 -33.17 5.57
C ARG A 149 -18.61 -33.79 6.96
N ILE A 150 -18.89 -35.09 6.99
CA ILE A 150 -18.81 -35.89 8.22
C ILE A 150 -17.47 -36.62 8.21
N GLY A 151 -16.60 -36.33 9.17
CA GLY A 151 -15.27 -36.94 9.25
C GLY A 151 -14.48 -36.81 7.96
N GLY A 152 -13.94 -37.93 7.47
CA GLY A 152 -13.18 -38.01 6.22
C GLY A 152 -13.98 -38.54 5.02
N PHE A 153 -15.31 -38.54 5.09
CA PHE A 153 -16.17 -39.01 3.99
C PHE A 153 -16.49 -37.87 3.00
N GLU A 154 -17.04 -38.25 1.85
CA GLU A 154 -17.49 -37.30 0.83
C GLU A 154 -18.45 -36.24 1.40
N PRO A 155 -18.36 -34.98 0.94
CA PRO A 155 -19.16 -33.89 1.48
C PRO A 155 -20.65 -34.13 1.20
N LEU A 156 -21.47 -33.84 2.20
CA LEU A 156 -22.94 -33.89 2.09
C LEU A 156 -23.49 -32.68 1.34
N PHE A 157 -22.83 -31.53 1.50
CA PHE A 157 -23.26 -30.27 0.92
C PHE A 157 -22.04 -29.56 0.37
N ASP A 158 -22.04 -29.29 -0.94
CA ASP A 158 -21.09 -28.41 -1.61
C ASP A 158 -21.86 -27.29 -2.32
N GLN A 159 -21.51 -26.05 -2.01
CA GLN A 159 -22.10 -24.85 -2.58
C GLN A 159 -21.05 -23.76 -2.74
N ALA A 160 -21.04 -23.12 -3.91
CA ALA A 160 -20.29 -21.91 -4.17
C ALA A 160 -21.20 -20.82 -4.71
N THR A 161 -20.94 -19.58 -4.30
CA THR A 161 -21.64 -18.40 -4.79
C THR A 161 -20.63 -17.36 -5.25
N ASP A 162 -20.85 -16.83 -6.45
CA ASP A 162 -20.03 -15.79 -7.08
C ASP A 162 -20.82 -14.48 -7.26
N THR A 163 -20.11 -13.36 -7.46
CA THR A 163 -20.73 -12.04 -7.73
C THR A 163 -21.57 -11.98 -9.00
N THR A 164 -21.42 -12.91 -9.94
CA THR A 164 -22.18 -12.94 -11.21
C THR A 164 -23.59 -13.47 -11.04
N ASN A 165 -23.84 -14.23 -9.97
CA ASN A 165 -25.18 -14.69 -9.65
C ASN A 165 -25.89 -13.53 -8.94
N GLU A 166 -26.81 -12.84 -9.62
CA GLU A 166 -27.45 -11.57 -9.23
C GLU A 166 -28.12 -11.52 -7.83
N THR A 167 -28.12 -12.63 -7.08
CA THR A 167 -28.70 -12.74 -5.73
C THR A 167 -27.75 -13.33 -4.69
N GLY A 168 -26.46 -13.46 -5.04
CA GLY A 168 -25.48 -14.20 -4.25
C GLY A 168 -24.75 -13.35 -3.21
N ILE A 169 -24.00 -12.35 -3.65
CA ILE A 169 -23.19 -11.48 -2.77
C ILE A 169 -23.73 -10.06 -2.84
N GLU A 170 -24.26 -9.58 -1.72
CA GLU A 170 -24.92 -8.28 -1.61
C GLU A 170 -24.25 -7.41 -0.55
N ALA A 171 -24.39 -6.09 -0.69
CA ALA A 171 -24.02 -5.16 0.36
C ALA A 171 -25.02 -5.27 1.52
N ILE A 172 -24.52 -5.18 2.76
CA ILE A 172 -25.36 -5.31 3.94
C ILE A 172 -26.31 -4.12 4.12
N ASN A 173 -27.54 -4.38 4.58
CA ASN A 173 -28.50 -3.33 4.95
C ASN A 173 -28.18 -2.69 6.31
N ASP A 174 -28.69 -1.49 6.59
CA ASP A 174 -28.42 -0.80 7.86
C ASP A 174 -29.00 -1.54 9.08
N MET A 175 -30.15 -2.19 8.92
CA MET A 175 -30.76 -3.01 9.98
C MET A 175 -29.94 -4.27 10.26
N GLU A 176 -29.46 -4.94 9.21
CA GLU A 176 -28.59 -6.11 9.30
C GLU A 176 -27.27 -5.77 9.98
N TYR A 177 -26.68 -4.62 9.63
CA TYR A 177 -25.44 -4.15 10.23
C TYR A 177 -25.59 -3.84 11.74
N LYS A 178 -26.69 -3.20 12.15
CA LYS A 178 -26.98 -2.98 13.58
C LYS A 178 -27.14 -4.30 14.33
N PHE A 179 -27.88 -5.25 13.77
CA PHE A 179 -28.03 -6.59 14.34
C PHE A 179 -26.68 -7.29 14.54
N LEU A 180 -25.77 -7.22 13.56
CA LEU A 180 -24.45 -7.83 13.70
C LEU A 180 -23.62 -7.15 14.79
N LYS A 181 -23.66 -5.82 14.88
CA LYS A 181 -22.90 -5.06 15.89
C LYS A 181 -23.38 -5.29 17.32
N GLU A 182 -24.67 -5.57 17.52
CA GLU A 182 -25.25 -5.87 18.83
C GLU A 182 -24.99 -7.32 19.26
N ASN A 183 -25.01 -8.28 18.32
CA ASN A 183 -24.91 -9.71 18.62
C ASN A 183 -23.48 -10.28 18.52
N PHE A 184 -22.57 -9.60 17.83
CA PHE A 184 -21.19 -10.04 17.63
C PHE A 184 -20.19 -8.99 18.09
N ASN A 185 -19.04 -9.44 18.62
CA ASN A 185 -17.94 -8.57 18.99
C ASN A 185 -17.13 -8.15 17.75
N LEU A 186 -17.69 -7.22 16.99
CA LEU A 186 -17.03 -6.63 15.83
C LEU A 186 -15.94 -5.63 16.27
N PRO A 187 -14.77 -5.59 15.60
CA PRO A 187 -13.77 -4.57 15.86
C PRO A 187 -14.34 -3.16 15.61
N SER A 188 -13.88 -2.16 16.37
CA SER A 188 -14.37 -0.77 16.25
C SER A 188 -14.20 -0.17 14.84
N PHE A 189 -13.26 -0.70 14.06
CA PHE A 189 -12.95 -0.29 12.68
C PHE A 189 -13.72 -1.09 11.62
N ALA A 190 -14.57 -2.04 12.02
CA ALA A 190 -15.42 -2.79 11.10
C ALA A 190 -16.54 -1.88 10.58
N GLY A 191 -16.28 -1.20 9.47
CA GLY A 191 -17.29 -0.40 8.78
C GLY A 191 -18.32 -1.26 8.03
N LYS A 192 -19.50 -0.69 7.78
CA LYS A 192 -20.57 -1.32 6.98
C LYS A 192 -20.05 -1.84 5.63
N ASN A 193 -19.20 -1.06 4.96
CA ASN A 193 -18.67 -1.37 3.62
C ASN A 193 -17.73 -2.58 3.60
N ASN A 194 -17.24 -3.02 4.76
CA ASN A 194 -16.33 -4.15 4.88
C ASN A 194 -17.07 -5.47 5.10
N ILE A 195 -18.39 -5.42 5.28
CA ILE A 195 -19.23 -6.58 5.54
C ILE A 195 -20.12 -6.81 4.32
N GLN A 196 -20.06 -8.03 3.80
CA GLN A 196 -20.90 -8.47 2.69
C GLN A 196 -21.81 -9.60 3.17
N LYS A 197 -23.04 -9.57 2.68
CA LYS A 197 -24.02 -10.63 2.88
C LYS A 197 -23.88 -11.62 1.74
N VAL A 198 -23.71 -12.89 2.08
CA VAL A 198 -23.66 -13.97 1.10
C VAL A 198 -24.89 -14.85 1.29
N SER A 199 -25.67 -14.98 0.24
CA SER A 199 -26.83 -15.86 0.16
C SER A 199 -26.52 -17.01 -0.79
N PHE A 200 -26.77 -18.21 -0.31
CA PHE A 200 -26.64 -19.49 -0.99
C PHE A 200 -28.04 -20.06 -1.26
N SER A 201 -28.18 -20.93 -2.26
CA SER A 201 -29.38 -21.77 -2.34
C SER A 201 -29.43 -22.75 -1.17
N SER A 202 -30.64 -23.11 -0.73
CA SER A 202 -30.81 -24.12 0.33
C SER A 202 -30.36 -25.52 -0.10
N PHE A 203 -30.42 -25.87 -1.39
CA PHE A 203 -29.97 -27.15 -1.93
C PHE A 203 -28.51 -27.09 -2.36
N SER A 204 -27.81 -28.23 -2.30
CA SER A 204 -26.42 -28.38 -2.75
C SER A 204 -26.31 -28.32 -4.27
N SER A 205 -25.27 -27.64 -4.77
CA SER A 205 -24.95 -27.56 -6.20
C SER A 205 -24.50 -28.89 -6.82
N SER A 206 -24.01 -29.83 -6.02
CA SER A 206 -23.56 -31.14 -6.45
C SER A 206 -24.44 -32.25 -5.88
N ASN A 207 -24.63 -33.31 -6.66
CA ASN A 207 -25.24 -34.54 -6.17
C ASN A 207 -24.30 -35.24 -5.17
N TRP A 208 -24.88 -35.99 -4.23
CA TRP A 208 -24.11 -36.78 -3.27
C TRP A 208 -23.71 -38.13 -3.88
N GLU A 209 -22.55 -38.16 -4.54
CA GLU A 209 -22.01 -39.33 -5.23
C GLU A 209 -21.08 -40.17 -4.34
N ILE A 210 -21.56 -40.61 -3.18
CA ILE A 210 -20.78 -41.49 -2.30
C ILE A 210 -20.71 -42.93 -2.86
N ASN A 211 -19.54 -43.56 -2.79
CA ASN A 211 -19.40 -44.99 -3.08
C ASN A 211 -20.34 -45.80 -2.15
N PRO A 212 -21.18 -46.72 -2.69
CA PRO A 212 -22.11 -47.51 -1.89
C PRO A 212 -21.45 -48.24 -0.70
N LYS A 213 -20.22 -48.75 -0.86
CA LYS A 213 -19.47 -49.38 0.24
C LYS A 213 -19.10 -48.37 1.33
N SER A 214 -18.65 -47.18 0.93
CA SER A 214 -18.32 -46.08 1.84
C SER A 214 -19.57 -45.54 2.55
N LYS A 215 -20.74 -45.57 1.89
CA LYS A 215 -22.02 -45.22 2.52
C LYS A 215 -22.40 -46.18 3.65
N VAL A 216 -22.28 -47.49 3.41
CA VAL A 216 -22.52 -48.50 4.47
C VAL A 216 -21.52 -48.30 5.60
N GLN A 217 -20.24 -48.09 5.29
CA GLN A 217 -19.21 -47.80 6.29
C GLN A 217 -19.51 -46.53 7.10
N LEU A 218 -20.00 -45.46 6.47
CA LEU A 218 -20.40 -44.23 7.15
C LEU A 218 -21.57 -44.50 8.12
N ILE A 219 -22.58 -45.26 7.70
CA ILE A 219 -23.73 -45.59 8.55
C ILE A 219 -23.29 -46.46 9.73
N ASP A 220 -22.45 -47.47 9.51
CA ASP A 220 -21.94 -48.36 10.56
C ASP A 220 -21.07 -47.59 11.55
N THR A 221 -20.16 -46.74 11.06
CA THR A 221 -19.34 -45.89 11.93
C THR A 221 -20.20 -44.94 12.77
N LEU A 222 -21.22 -44.31 12.20
CA LEU A 222 -22.14 -43.45 12.97
C LEU A 222 -22.90 -44.23 14.05
N ARG A 223 -23.39 -45.44 13.74
CA ARG A 223 -24.10 -46.31 14.70
C ARG A 223 -23.18 -46.83 15.79
N ASP A 224 -21.96 -47.22 15.46
CA ASP A 224 -20.97 -47.71 16.42
C ASP A 224 -20.47 -46.59 17.34
N LEU A 225 -20.31 -45.37 16.81
CA LEU A 225 -20.01 -44.19 17.62
C LEU A 225 -21.16 -43.89 18.58
N ALA A 226 -22.42 -43.97 18.11
CA ALA A 226 -23.59 -43.77 18.95
C ALA A 226 -23.70 -44.81 20.07
N LYS A 227 -23.46 -46.11 19.79
CA LYS A 227 -23.46 -47.18 20.82
C LYS A 227 -22.40 -46.98 21.90
N ASN A 228 -21.23 -46.45 21.52
CA ASN A 228 -20.09 -46.27 22.41
C ASN A 228 -20.03 -44.86 23.04
N ASN A 229 -21.07 -44.02 22.90
CA ASN A 229 -21.10 -42.62 23.34
C ASN A 229 -19.88 -41.79 22.85
N ARG A 230 -19.35 -42.10 21.67
CA ARG A 230 -18.25 -41.36 21.02
C ARG A 230 -18.80 -40.33 20.05
N THR A 231 -18.02 -39.30 19.76
CA THR A 231 -18.45 -38.22 18.86
C THR A 231 -17.89 -38.36 17.47
N SER A 232 -18.71 -38.04 16.47
CA SER A 232 -18.23 -37.82 15.10
C SER A 232 -17.97 -36.33 14.87
N PRO A 233 -16.80 -35.94 14.32
CA PRO A 233 -16.57 -34.57 13.91
C PRO A 233 -17.37 -34.29 12.64
N LEU A 234 -18.27 -33.32 12.71
CA LEU A 234 -18.86 -32.67 11.55
C LEU A 234 -18.02 -31.44 11.24
N VAL A 235 -17.49 -31.36 10.02
CA VAL A 235 -16.57 -30.31 9.60
C VAL A 235 -17.25 -29.50 8.50
N ALA A 236 -17.25 -28.18 8.67
CA ALA A 236 -17.64 -27.24 7.62
C ALA A 236 -16.40 -26.47 7.18
N ASP A 237 -15.96 -26.68 5.95
CA ASP A 237 -14.86 -25.93 5.37
C ASP A 237 -15.37 -24.77 4.54
N TRP A 238 -14.68 -23.65 4.68
CA TRP A 238 -15.03 -22.36 4.12
C TRP A 238 -13.84 -21.87 3.31
N SER A 239 -14.12 -21.39 2.10
CA SER A 239 -13.10 -20.73 1.29
C SER A 239 -13.67 -19.50 0.62
N VAL A 240 -12.92 -18.39 0.68
CA VAL A 240 -13.29 -17.09 0.12
C VAL A 240 -12.26 -16.70 -0.92
N LEU A 241 -12.72 -16.19 -2.06
CA LEU A 241 -11.83 -15.59 -3.05
C LEU A 241 -11.93 -14.07 -3.06
N HIS A 242 -10.77 -13.42 -3.00
CA HIS A 242 -10.60 -11.98 -3.08
C HIS A 242 -9.89 -11.62 -4.40
N PRO A 243 -10.52 -10.86 -5.31
CA PRO A 243 -9.96 -10.58 -6.63
C PRO A 243 -8.77 -9.62 -6.58
N SER A 244 -8.74 -8.73 -5.59
CA SER A 244 -7.75 -7.66 -5.46
C SER A 244 -6.71 -7.91 -4.35
N ALA A 245 -6.76 -9.06 -3.68
CA ALA A 245 -5.84 -9.39 -2.59
C ALA A 245 -4.55 -10.04 -3.10
N THR A 246 -3.43 -9.76 -2.42
CA THR A 246 -2.16 -10.43 -2.68
C THR A 246 -2.24 -11.94 -2.42
N ILE A 247 -3.07 -12.33 -1.44
CA ILE A 247 -3.46 -13.72 -1.21
C ILE A 247 -4.91 -13.87 -1.66
N VAL A 248 -5.09 -14.52 -2.81
CA VAL A 248 -6.37 -14.59 -3.52
C VAL A 248 -7.40 -15.46 -2.79
N SER A 249 -6.95 -16.47 -2.02
CA SER A 249 -7.84 -17.38 -1.31
C SER A 249 -7.61 -17.33 0.20
N SER A 250 -8.67 -17.09 0.98
CA SER A 250 -8.66 -17.36 2.41
C SER A 250 -9.47 -18.62 2.73
N SER A 251 -9.02 -19.42 3.69
CA SER A 251 -9.68 -20.68 4.04
C SER A 251 -9.68 -20.92 5.54
N GLY A 252 -10.68 -21.67 5.99
CA GLY A 252 -10.87 -22.02 7.39
C GLY A 252 -11.88 -23.15 7.54
N SER A 253 -11.84 -23.83 8.67
CA SER A 253 -12.74 -24.94 8.96
C SER A 253 -13.35 -24.75 10.35
N THR A 254 -14.66 -24.92 10.47
CA THR A 254 -15.33 -25.08 11.76
C THR A 254 -15.61 -26.56 12.00
N THR A 255 -15.45 -27.03 13.24
CA THR A 255 -15.69 -28.43 13.62
C THR A 255 -16.62 -28.50 14.81
N ALA A 256 -17.65 -29.34 14.74
CA ALA A 256 -18.56 -29.61 15.84
C ALA A 256 -18.68 -31.12 16.06
N ASN A 257 -18.65 -31.52 17.31
CA ASN A 257 -18.76 -32.91 17.71
C ASN A 257 -20.23 -33.26 17.91
N ILE A 258 -20.76 -34.19 17.10
CA ILE A 258 -22.15 -34.67 17.23
C ILE A 258 -22.18 -35.78 18.27
N THR A 259 -22.94 -35.60 19.36
CA THR A 259 -23.15 -36.58 20.45
C THR A 259 -24.55 -37.20 20.41
N SER A 260 -25.61 -36.40 20.46
CA SER A 260 -26.99 -36.86 20.74
C SER A 260 -27.85 -37.14 19.50
N LYS A 261 -27.34 -36.87 18.30
CA LYS A 261 -28.09 -36.94 17.02
C LYS A 261 -27.44 -37.85 15.96
N LEU A 262 -26.53 -38.72 16.37
CA LEU A 262 -25.83 -39.65 15.48
C LEU A 262 -26.77 -40.71 14.90
N ASN A 263 -27.69 -41.25 15.71
CA ASN A 263 -28.65 -42.24 15.24
C ASN A 263 -29.63 -41.64 14.21
N SER A 264 -30.16 -40.45 14.48
CA SER A 264 -31.03 -39.75 13.52
C SER A 264 -30.31 -39.44 12.20
N LEU A 265 -29.01 -39.11 12.25
CA LEU A 265 -28.20 -38.88 11.06
C LEU A 265 -27.94 -40.19 10.28
N ALA A 266 -27.67 -41.29 10.98
CA ALA A 266 -27.53 -42.60 10.35
C ALA A 266 -28.86 -43.07 9.72
N ASP A 267 -29.98 -42.81 10.38
CA ASP A 267 -31.32 -43.12 9.89
C ASP A 267 -31.68 -42.26 8.67
N LEU A 268 -31.30 -40.97 8.67
CA LEU A 268 -31.40 -40.08 7.51
C LEU A 268 -30.61 -40.63 6.30
N LEU A 269 -29.39 -41.12 6.52
CA LEU A 269 -28.56 -41.66 5.43
C LEU A 269 -29.12 -42.99 4.90
N ASN A 270 -29.71 -43.80 5.77
CA ASN A 270 -30.29 -45.11 5.46
C ASN A 270 -31.71 -45.03 4.89
N SER A 271 -32.46 -43.96 5.16
CA SER A 271 -33.85 -43.84 4.71
C SER A 271 -33.96 -43.83 3.18
N SER A 272 -34.98 -44.52 2.66
CA SER A 272 -35.39 -44.44 1.25
C SER A 272 -36.44 -43.35 1.02
N GLU A 273 -36.85 -42.65 2.07
CA GLU A 273 -37.87 -41.59 2.02
C GLU A 273 -37.26 -40.26 1.58
N SER A 274 -37.97 -39.56 0.68
CA SER A 274 -37.52 -38.32 0.03
C SER A 274 -37.54 -37.07 0.93
N TYR A 275 -37.92 -37.17 2.21
CA TYR A 275 -38.11 -36.03 3.11
C TYR A 275 -37.66 -36.26 4.55
N ALA A 276 -36.69 -37.16 4.77
CA ALA A 276 -36.14 -37.33 6.10
C ALA A 276 -35.34 -36.07 6.51
N GLN A 277 -35.48 -35.65 7.76
CA GLN A 277 -34.90 -34.42 8.29
C GLN A 277 -34.12 -34.70 9.58
N THR A 278 -32.99 -34.00 9.80
CA THR A 278 -32.27 -34.05 11.08
C THR A 278 -31.69 -32.69 11.40
N GLU A 279 -31.85 -32.25 12.65
CA GLU A 279 -31.22 -31.02 13.13
C GLU A 279 -29.72 -31.20 13.34
N ILE A 280 -28.92 -30.34 12.74
CA ILE A 280 -27.47 -30.28 12.89
C ILE A 280 -27.11 -29.26 13.99
N PRO A 281 -26.06 -29.49 14.81
CA PRO A 281 -25.55 -28.48 15.74
C PRO A 281 -25.19 -27.17 15.02
N ALA A 282 -25.08 -26.07 15.76
CA ALA A 282 -24.70 -24.76 15.21
C ALA A 282 -23.22 -24.72 14.78
N LEU A 283 -22.89 -25.46 13.72
CA LEU A 283 -21.56 -25.59 13.14
C LEU A 283 -21.25 -24.47 12.13
N LEU A 284 -22.30 -23.99 11.45
CA LEU A 284 -22.18 -22.97 10.42
C LEU A 284 -22.21 -21.59 11.09
N PRO A 285 -21.08 -20.87 11.18
CA PRO A 285 -21.07 -19.53 11.76
C PRO A 285 -21.88 -18.56 10.89
N LEU A 286 -22.66 -17.70 11.53
CA LEU A 286 -23.37 -16.64 10.83
C LEU A 286 -22.44 -15.54 10.34
N LEU A 287 -21.31 -15.31 11.03
CA LEU A 287 -20.34 -14.27 10.71
C LEU A 287 -18.92 -14.85 10.64
N LEU A 288 -18.30 -14.67 9.49
CA LEU A 288 -16.90 -15.03 9.21
C LEU A 288 -16.05 -13.78 9.09
N ARG A 289 -14.80 -13.85 9.55
CA ARG A 289 -13.77 -12.82 9.35
C ARG A 289 -12.70 -13.34 8.40
N SER A 290 -12.54 -12.66 7.28
CA SER A 290 -11.46 -12.89 6.32
C SER A 290 -10.29 -11.95 6.61
N TYR A 291 -9.13 -12.53 6.91
CA TYR A 291 -7.90 -11.79 7.13
C TYR A 291 -7.12 -11.64 5.81
N PRO A 292 -6.35 -10.55 5.62
CA PRO A 292 -5.51 -10.37 4.42
C PRO A 292 -4.37 -11.39 4.34
N THR A 293 -4.11 -12.12 5.44
CA THR A 293 -3.11 -13.20 5.55
C THR A 293 -3.58 -14.53 4.95
N GLY A 294 -4.83 -14.63 4.46
CA GLY A 294 -5.40 -15.87 3.93
C GLY A 294 -6.08 -16.77 4.97
N LYS A 295 -6.22 -16.30 6.21
CA LYS A 295 -6.96 -17.03 7.26
C LYS A 295 -8.43 -16.62 7.25
N LEU A 296 -9.33 -17.58 7.46
CA LEU A 296 -10.75 -17.34 7.65
C LEU A 296 -11.18 -17.91 9.02
N GLU A 297 -11.79 -17.09 9.86
CA GLU A 297 -12.21 -17.50 11.21
C GLU A 297 -13.67 -17.13 11.48
N SER A 298 -14.36 -17.93 12.29
CA SER A 298 -15.69 -17.58 12.79
C SER A 298 -15.61 -16.56 13.92
N ILE A 299 -16.43 -15.50 13.88
CA ILE A 299 -16.57 -14.59 15.01
C ILE A 299 -17.61 -15.19 15.99
N PRO A 300 -17.25 -15.43 17.27
CA PRO A 300 -18.19 -15.96 18.23
C PRO A 300 -19.30 -14.94 18.54
N GLN A 301 -20.52 -15.44 18.76
CA GLN A 301 -21.63 -14.61 19.24
C GLN A 301 -21.39 -14.19 20.68
N THR A 302 -21.76 -12.95 21.01
CA THR A 302 -21.75 -12.47 22.38
C THR A 302 -22.81 -13.24 23.17
N SER A 303 -22.44 -13.82 24.31
CA SER A 303 -23.23 -14.74 25.14
C SER A 303 -24.54 -14.16 25.73
N GLN A 304 -24.92 -12.94 25.36
CA GLN A 304 -26.19 -12.30 25.75
C GLN A 304 -27.30 -12.42 24.70
N GLY A 305 -27.01 -12.92 23.49
CA GLY A 305 -28.02 -13.13 22.45
C GLY A 305 -28.74 -14.48 22.61
N THR A 306 -30.02 -14.46 22.97
CA THR A 306 -30.96 -15.60 22.96
C THR A 306 -31.29 -16.14 21.55
N ASN A 307 -30.47 -15.84 20.55
CA ASN A 307 -30.72 -16.18 19.16
C ASN A 307 -30.02 -17.50 18.83
N LYS A 308 -30.77 -18.60 18.94
CA LYS A 308 -30.31 -19.92 18.49
C LYS A 308 -30.46 -20.01 16.98
N ASN A 309 -29.34 -20.02 16.27
CA ASN A 309 -29.32 -20.45 14.89
C ASN A 309 -29.49 -21.97 14.87
N THR A 310 -30.53 -22.44 14.19
CA THR A 310 -30.78 -23.87 14.02
C THR A 310 -30.65 -24.24 12.55
N TYR A 311 -29.99 -25.37 12.31
CA TYR A 311 -29.75 -25.90 10.98
C TYR A 311 -30.44 -27.25 10.89
N THR A 312 -31.23 -27.43 9.85
CA THR A 312 -31.89 -28.69 9.54
C THR A 312 -31.36 -29.21 8.23
N LEU A 313 -30.87 -30.45 8.25
CA LEU A 313 -30.41 -31.15 7.07
C LEU A 313 -31.54 -32.02 6.55
N LEU A 314 -31.84 -31.82 5.27
CA LEU A 314 -32.88 -32.53 4.53
C LEU A 314 -32.18 -33.40 3.50
N LYS A 315 -32.59 -34.65 3.39
CA LYS A 315 -32.16 -35.52 2.29
C LYS A 315 -33.29 -35.61 1.29
N GLN A 316 -33.02 -35.26 0.04
CA GLN A 316 -33.94 -35.43 -1.07
C GLN A 316 -33.42 -36.50 -2.02
N THR A 317 -34.34 -37.27 -2.60
CA THR A 317 -34.01 -38.37 -3.51
C THR A 317 -34.99 -38.38 -4.68
N SER A 318 -34.48 -38.28 -5.90
CA SER A 318 -35.27 -38.37 -7.14
C SER A 318 -34.57 -39.28 -8.14
N GLU A 319 -35.30 -40.25 -8.72
CA GLU A 319 -34.82 -41.11 -9.81
C GLU A 319 -33.37 -41.63 -9.66
N SER A 320 -33.03 -42.11 -8.46
CA SER A 320 -31.70 -42.61 -8.03
C SER A 320 -30.61 -41.56 -7.74
N VAL A 321 -30.89 -40.28 -7.92
CA VAL A 321 -30.02 -39.17 -7.51
C VAL A 321 -30.38 -38.73 -6.08
N THR A 322 -29.38 -38.48 -5.26
CA THR A 322 -29.56 -37.99 -3.89
C THR A 322 -28.78 -36.71 -3.68
N TRP A 323 -29.41 -35.68 -3.10
CA TRP A 323 -28.74 -34.45 -2.67
C TRP A 323 -29.25 -34.05 -1.28
N PHE A 324 -28.51 -33.14 -0.66
CA PHE A 324 -28.88 -32.57 0.63
C PHE A 324 -29.25 -31.11 0.51
N GLU A 325 -30.16 -30.69 1.38
CA GLU A 325 -30.54 -29.29 1.56
C GLU A 325 -30.33 -28.89 3.01
N ILE A 326 -29.86 -27.66 3.21
CA ILE A 326 -29.67 -27.04 4.51
C ILE A 326 -30.70 -25.94 4.65
N ASN A 327 -31.68 -26.16 5.53
CA ASN A 327 -32.60 -25.12 5.92
C ASN A 327 -32.10 -24.46 7.22
N GLN A 328 -31.83 -23.15 7.12
CA GLN A 328 -31.33 -22.31 8.20
C GLN A 328 -32.46 -21.44 8.76
N ARG A 329 -32.73 -21.59 10.05
CA ARG A 329 -33.69 -20.75 10.77
C ARG A 329 -32.95 -19.82 11.73
N ILE A 330 -33.11 -18.52 11.50
CA ILE A 330 -32.56 -17.45 12.33
C ILE A 330 -33.75 -16.77 13.04
N SER A 331 -33.74 -16.71 14.36
CA SER A 331 -34.88 -16.23 15.17
C SER A 331 -35.40 -14.83 14.81
N ASN A 332 -34.54 -13.96 14.28
CA ASN A 332 -34.86 -12.55 14.00
C ASN A 332 -34.83 -12.19 12.51
N PHE A 333 -34.55 -13.14 11.63
CA PHE A 333 -34.58 -12.93 10.18
C PHE A 333 -35.64 -13.83 9.57
N ASN A 334 -36.60 -13.24 8.87
CA ASN A 334 -37.48 -13.97 7.97
C ASN A 334 -36.65 -14.38 6.74
N ASN A 335 -35.83 -15.42 6.88
CA ASN A 335 -35.28 -16.09 5.71
C ASN A 335 -36.44 -16.76 4.99
N THR A 336 -36.55 -16.53 3.68
CA THR A 336 -37.29 -17.45 2.82
C THR A 336 -36.62 -18.81 2.94
N ASN A 337 -37.39 -19.89 3.08
CA ASN A 337 -36.89 -21.26 3.32
C ASN A 337 -35.88 -21.75 2.24
N ASP A 338 -35.73 -21.00 1.15
CA ASP A 338 -34.95 -21.38 -0.03
C ASP A 338 -33.53 -20.79 -0.05
N LYS A 339 -33.12 -20.01 0.97
CA LYS A 339 -31.78 -19.41 1.04
C LYS A 339 -31.04 -19.64 2.36
N PHE A 340 -29.78 -20.02 2.26
CA PHE A 340 -28.81 -20.09 3.35
C PHE A 340 -27.96 -18.81 3.37
N VAL A 341 -27.84 -18.12 4.50
CA VAL A 341 -27.23 -16.78 4.58
C VAL A 341 -26.07 -16.76 5.58
N VAL A 342 -24.95 -16.18 5.14
CA VAL A 342 -23.73 -15.97 5.91
C VAL A 342 -23.20 -14.55 5.67
N PHE A 343 -22.70 -13.91 6.71
CA PHE A 343 -22.03 -12.61 6.61
C PHE A 343 -20.52 -12.79 6.63
N VAL A 344 -19.81 -12.08 5.76
CA VAL A 344 -18.35 -12.08 5.72
C VAL A 344 -17.85 -10.67 5.97
N TYR A 345 -17.08 -10.51 7.04
CA TYR A 345 -16.30 -9.31 7.33
C TYR A 345 -14.90 -9.47 6.75
N SER A 346 -14.52 -8.57 5.85
CA SER A 346 -13.20 -8.56 5.21
C SER A 346 -12.37 -7.39 5.73
N ASP A 347 -11.21 -7.69 6.30
CA ASP A 347 -10.27 -6.64 6.72
C ASP A 347 -9.71 -5.92 5.46
N ASN A 348 -9.45 -4.61 5.60
CA ASN A 348 -8.84 -3.84 4.52
C ASN A 348 -7.40 -4.31 4.27
N ILE A 349 -6.96 -4.21 3.01
CA ILE A 349 -5.57 -4.47 2.62
C ILE A 349 -4.79 -3.16 2.66
N ALA A 350 -3.54 -3.21 3.10
CA ALA A 350 -2.63 -2.07 2.98
C ALA A 350 -2.24 -1.88 1.50
N ALA A 351 -2.46 -0.69 0.93
CA ALA A 351 -2.07 -0.37 -0.45
C ALA A 351 -0.54 -0.46 -0.67
N ILE A 352 0.23 -0.35 0.42
CA ILE A 352 1.69 -0.51 0.43
C ILE A 352 2.01 -1.69 1.35
N SER A 353 1.90 -2.91 0.83
CA SER A 353 2.17 -4.16 1.55
C SER A 353 3.66 -4.48 1.69
N ALA A 354 4.54 -3.73 1.03
CA ALA A 354 5.93 -4.11 0.82
C ALA A 354 6.87 -3.84 2.01
N ILE A 355 6.42 -3.15 3.07
CA ILE A 355 7.30 -2.77 4.18
C ILE A 355 6.82 -3.46 5.45
N SER A 356 7.42 -4.61 5.74
CA SER A 356 7.31 -5.23 7.07
C SER A 356 7.78 -4.23 8.14
N SER A 357 7.35 -4.40 9.39
CA SER A 357 7.77 -3.54 10.51
C SER A 357 9.29 -3.36 10.61
N TYR A 358 10.07 -4.38 10.24
CA TYR A 358 11.53 -4.34 10.18
C TYR A 358 12.09 -3.61 8.93
N GLY A 359 11.35 -3.59 7.82
CA GLY A 359 11.72 -2.81 6.64
C GLY A 359 11.64 -1.30 6.88
N VAL A 360 10.68 -0.86 7.70
CA VAL A 360 10.48 0.57 8.04
C VAL A 360 11.68 1.13 8.80
N ILE A 361 12.14 0.42 9.82
CA ILE A 361 13.30 0.85 10.62
C ILE A 361 14.59 0.83 9.79
N GLY A 362 14.76 -0.17 8.92
CA GLY A 362 15.91 -0.25 8.00
C GLY A 362 15.93 0.93 7.02
N LEU A 363 14.79 1.26 6.42
CA LEU A 363 14.63 2.40 5.53
C LEU A 363 14.96 3.72 6.25
N TYR A 364 14.45 3.91 7.47
CA TYR A 364 14.74 5.07 8.30
C TYR A 364 16.25 5.25 8.54
N VAL A 365 16.92 4.19 9.03
CA VAL A 365 18.36 4.23 9.30
C VAL A 365 19.15 4.53 8.03
N ALA A 366 18.80 3.92 6.89
CA ALA A 366 19.48 4.15 5.62
C ALA A 366 19.36 5.61 5.16
N VAL A 367 18.16 6.20 5.23
CA VAL A 367 17.91 7.60 4.87
C VAL A 367 18.71 8.54 5.78
N VAL A 368 18.56 8.41 7.09
CA VAL A 368 19.24 9.28 8.06
C VAL A 368 20.77 9.17 7.93
N PHE A 369 21.29 7.96 7.78
CA PHE A 369 22.73 7.74 7.59
C PHE A 369 23.25 8.37 6.31
N THR A 370 22.51 8.23 5.19
CA THR A 370 22.89 8.78 3.89
C THR A 370 22.94 10.31 3.93
N PHE A 371 21.87 10.96 4.40
CA PHE A 371 21.86 12.43 4.54
C PHE A 371 22.88 12.92 5.58
N GLY A 372 23.08 12.19 6.67
CA GLY A 372 24.12 12.47 7.65
C GLY A 372 25.53 12.42 7.04
N ARG A 373 25.80 11.48 6.14
CA ARG A 373 27.06 11.43 5.39
C ARG A 373 27.23 12.62 4.44
N PHE A 374 26.19 13.03 3.74
CA PHE A 374 26.23 14.23 2.90
C PHE A 374 26.49 15.50 3.72
N LEU A 375 25.82 15.66 4.87
CA LEU A 375 26.10 16.78 5.78
C LEU A 375 27.54 16.77 6.27
N ARG A 376 28.07 15.59 6.62
CA ARG A 376 29.48 15.46 7.02
C ARG A 376 30.42 15.90 5.89
N MET A 377 30.15 15.51 4.65
CA MET A 377 30.95 15.90 3.48
C MET A 377 31.01 17.43 3.27
N ILE A 378 29.96 18.17 3.64
CA ILE A 378 29.95 19.64 3.54
C ILE A 378 30.87 20.29 4.57
N VAL A 379 30.92 19.75 5.80
CA VAL A 379 31.67 20.35 6.92
C VAL A 379 33.11 19.83 6.99
N THR A 380 33.37 18.61 6.56
CA THR A 380 34.72 18.03 6.56
C THR A 380 35.49 18.40 5.30
N GLY A 381 36.79 18.68 5.42
CA GLY A 381 37.65 18.97 4.27
C GLY A 381 37.67 20.43 3.83
N MET A 382 37.09 21.36 4.62
CA MET A 382 37.16 22.80 4.36
C MET A 382 38.61 23.31 4.24
N SER A 383 39.55 22.74 4.98
CA SER A 383 40.96 23.13 4.95
C SER A 383 41.61 22.99 3.57
N PHE A 384 41.22 22.01 2.78
CA PHE A 384 41.76 21.80 1.43
C PHE A 384 41.22 22.83 0.41
N ARG A 385 40.08 23.46 0.71
CA ARG A 385 39.43 24.42 -0.20
C ARG A 385 39.95 25.84 -0.03
N ILE A 386 40.59 26.15 1.10
CA ILE A 386 41.13 27.49 1.43
C ILE A 386 41.98 28.06 0.28
N VAL A 387 42.83 27.24 -0.35
CA VAL A 387 43.70 27.66 -1.46
C VAL A 387 42.92 28.21 -2.65
N TYR A 388 41.71 27.72 -2.87
CA TYR A 388 40.86 28.06 -4.02
C TYR A 388 39.72 29.03 -3.68
N GLU A 389 39.35 29.13 -2.40
CA GLU A 389 38.22 29.96 -1.93
C GLU A 389 38.68 31.30 -1.32
N ASP A 390 39.85 31.35 -0.67
CA ASP A 390 40.34 32.52 0.09
C ASP A 390 41.37 33.37 -0.70
N ILE A 391 41.10 33.62 -1.98
CA ILE A 391 41.97 34.44 -2.84
C ILE A 391 41.62 35.93 -2.69
N PRO A 392 42.57 36.82 -2.30
CA PRO A 392 42.27 38.22 -1.99
C PRO A 392 41.96 39.10 -3.20
N ASN A 393 42.60 38.83 -4.34
CA ASN A 393 42.30 39.50 -5.61
C ASN A 393 42.13 38.46 -6.71
N ILE A 394 40.89 38.28 -7.18
CA ILE A 394 40.52 37.28 -8.18
C ILE A 394 40.41 37.87 -9.60
N ASP A 395 40.56 39.20 -9.74
CA ASP A 395 40.24 39.92 -10.98
C ASP A 395 41.08 39.50 -12.19
N PRO A 396 42.40 39.26 -12.07
CA PRO A 396 43.20 38.76 -13.19
C PRO A 396 42.77 37.36 -13.67
N ILE A 397 42.40 36.47 -12.73
CA ILE A 397 41.97 35.11 -13.07
C ILE A 397 40.59 35.15 -13.73
N LEU A 398 39.71 36.01 -13.24
CA LEU A 398 38.40 36.23 -13.82
C LEU A 398 38.51 36.80 -15.25
N GLU A 399 39.37 37.81 -15.46
CA GLU A 399 39.63 38.37 -16.79
C GLU A 399 40.20 37.32 -17.75
N MET A 400 41.15 36.49 -17.29
CA MET A 400 41.64 35.36 -18.08
C MET A 400 40.52 34.39 -18.44
N CYS A 401 39.61 34.08 -17.51
CA CYS A 401 38.47 33.20 -17.80
C CYS A 401 37.47 33.84 -18.76
N GLU A 402 37.23 35.15 -18.67
CA GLU A 402 36.34 35.87 -19.58
C GLU A 402 36.93 35.96 -21.00
N ILE A 403 38.24 36.21 -21.12
CA ILE A 403 38.96 36.21 -22.41
C ILE A 403 38.97 34.79 -22.99
N THR A 404 39.32 33.79 -22.18
CA THR A 404 39.36 32.39 -22.62
C THR A 404 37.97 31.95 -23.05
N GLY A 405 36.94 32.24 -22.25
CA GLY A 405 35.55 32.00 -22.58
C GLY A 405 35.18 32.61 -23.94
N LYS A 406 35.49 33.90 -24.17
CA LYS A 406 35.25 34.58 -25.46
C LYS A 406 36.05 33.97 -26.62
N SER A 407 37.28 33.53 -26.38
CA SER A 407 38.16 32.94 -27.40
C SER A 407 37.85 31.48 -27.72
N ILE A 408 37.16 30.77 -26.84
CA ILE A 408 36.67 29.41 -27.13
C ILE A 408 35.48 29.48 -28.10
N PHE A 409 34.76 30.59 -28.15
CA PHE A 409 33.78 30.89 -29.20
C PHE A 409 34.48 31.58 -30.39
N LEU A 410 35.40 30.89 -31.06
CA LEU A 410 35.98 31.35 -32.33
C LEU A 410 35.09 30.90 -33.49
N ASP A 411 34.77 31.86 -34.36
CA ASP A 411 34.03 31.83 -35.65
C ASP A 411 33.29 30.55 -36.09
#